data_AF-A0A4R1GN95-F1
#
_entry.id   AF-A0A4R1GN95-F1
#
_cell.length_a   1.000
_cell.length_b   1.000
_cell.length_c   1.000
_cell.angle_alpha   90.00
_cell.angle_beta   90.00
_cell.angle_gamma   90.00
#
_symmetry.space_group_name_H-M   'P 1'
#
loop_
_entity.id
_entity.type
_entity.pdbx_description
1 polymer ?
#
loop_
_entity_poly.entity_id
_entity_poly.type
_entity_poly.pdbx_seq_one_letter_code
_entity_poly.pdbx_strand_id
1 'polypeptide(L)'
;MSASLTYTLIAIGLVAIVLLSTLIYRQLKTARELREQQEQQAREYEQQAQEQRRYLIDSIRIIASAVLHDEKMTMTEGCIRVKVMLDNLAPHLHQHENFAVIERVYRATEHIPFLEDWKALSRAEKREYQKEMAQLEKEHGEQVRTAMTELQRYPLEQMQ
;
A
#
# COMPACT_ATOMS: atom_id res chain seq x y z
N MET A 1 38.10 60.10 -27.53
CA MET A 1 38.19 59.16 -26.39
C MET A 1 39.56 58.49 -26.45
N SER A 2 40.29 58.38 -25.34
CA SER A 2 41.64 57.77 -25.36
C SER A 2 41.53 56.26 -25.62
N ALA A 3 42.37 55.74 -26.52
CA ALA A 3 42.38 54.31 -26.88
C ALA A 3 42.56 53.41 -25.64
N SER A 4 43.30 53.87 -24.64
CA SER A 4 43.47 53.19 -23.35
C SER A 4 42.14 52.97 -22.62
N LEU A 5 41.28 53.99 -22.53
CA LEU A 5 39.98 53.89 -21.87
C LEU A 5 39.07 52.86 -22.55
N THR A 6 39.07 52.84 -23.89
CA THR A 6 38.30 51.85 -24.66
C THR A 6 38.77 50.42 -24.40
N TYR A 7 40.09 50.16 -24.36
CA TYR A 7 40.62 48.83 -24.05
C TYR A 7 40.33 48.38 -22.61
N THR A 8 40.40 49.30 -21.64
CA THR A 8 40.07 48.97 -20.23
C THR A 8 38.59 48.59 -20.09
N LEU A 9 37.67 49.31 -20.73
CA LEU A 9 36.24 48.99 -20.69
C LEU A 9 35.94 47.64 -21.37
N ILE A 10 36.60 47.33 -22.48
CA ILE A 10 36.49 46.02 -23.13
C ILE A 10 36.96 44.90 -22.21
N ALA A 11 38.11 45.06 -21.54
CA ALA A 11 38.64 44.07 -20.61
C ALA A 11 37.68 43.81 -19.43
N ILE A 12 37.11 44.87 -18.84
CA ILE A 12 36.10 44.74 -17.77
C ILE A 12 34.85 44.02 -18.28
N GLY A 13 34.37 44.38 -19.47
CA GLY A 13 33.22 43.73 -20.10
C GLY A 13 33.44 42.23 -20.31
N LEU A 14 34.63 41.83 -20.78
CA LEU A 14 35.00 40.41 -20.95
C LEU A 14 35.02 39.67 -19.61
N VAL A 15 35.61 40.25 -18.57
CA VAL A 15 35.62 39.65 -17.22
C VAL A 15 34.19 39.49 -16.69
N ALA A 16 33.33 40.50 -16.87
CA ALA A 16 31.93 40.43 -16.48
C ALA A 16 31.17 39.34 -17.24
N ILE A 17 31.39 39.20 -18.55
CA ILE A 17 30.79 38.14 -19.38
C ILE A 17 31.20 36.76 -18.88
N VAL A 18 32.50 36.55 -18.60
CA VAL A 18 33.01 35.26 -18.12
C VAL A 18 32.41 34.91 -16.76
N LEU A 19 32.36 35.88 -15.83
CA LEU A 19 31.74 35.69 -14.51
C LEU A 19 30.26 35.33 -14.63
N LEU A 20 29.48 36.12 -15.39
CA LEU A 20 28.05 35.87 -15.57
C LEU A 20 27.79 34.52 -16.25
N SER A 21 28.57 34.18 -17.28
CA SER A 21 28.45 32.89 -17.98
C SER A 21 28.72 31.71 -17.04
N THR A 22 29.72 31.84 -16.16
CA THR A 22 30.04 30.81 -15.16
C THR A 22 28.93 30.64 -14.14
N LEU A 23 28.35 31.75 -13.65
CA LEU A 23 27.21 31.71 -12.71
C LEU A 23 25.97 31.08 -13.36
N ILE A 24 25.61 31.49 -14.58
CA ILE A 24 24.48 30.92 -15.32
C ILE A 24 24.68 29.43 -15.54
N TYR A 25 25.88 29.01 -15.97
CA TYR A 25 26.20 27.59 -16.16
C TYR A 25 26.03 26.78 -14.87
N ARG A 26 26.54 27.28 -13.74
CA ARG A 26 26.39 26.61 -12.44
C ARG A 26 24.93 26.49 -12.02
N GLN A 27 24.15 27.57 -12.13
CA GLN A 27 22.73 27.57 -11.78
C GLN A 27 21.92 26.61 -12.67
N LEU A 28 22.20 26.58 -13.97
CA LEU A 28 21.55 25.65 -14.89
C LEU A 28 21.93 24.19 -14.59
N LYS A 29 23.19 23.93 -14.24
CA LYS A 29 23.64 22.59 -13.87
C LYS A 29 22.92 22.10 -12.60
N THR A 30 22.92 22.90 -11.54
CA THR A 30 22.23 22.54 -10.28
C THR A 30 20.72 22.40 -10.47
N ALA A 31 20.10 23.26 -11.27
CA ALA A 31 18.67 23.15 -11.58
C ALA A 31 18.33 21.86 -12.35
N ARG A 32 19.22 21.41 -13.24
CA ARG A 32 19.06 20.13 -13.95
C ARG A 32 19.21 18.94 -13.00
N GLU A 33 20.26 18.93 -12.19
CA GLU A 33 20.51 17.87 -11.19
C GLU A 33 19.33 17.73 -10.22
N LEU A 34 18.78 18.84 -9.74
CA LEU A 34 17.61 18.82 -8.84
C LEU A 34 16.35 18.26 -9.54
N ARG A 35 16.10 18.64 -10.80
CA ARG A 35 14.97 18.12 -11.57
C ARG A 35 15.10 16.62 -11.81
N GLU A 36 16.30 16.17 -12.20
CA GLU A 36 16.58 14.74 -12.41
C GLU A 36 16.35 13.94 -11.12
N GLN A 37 16.81 14.44 -9.98
CA GLN A 37 16.57 13.81 -8.67
C GLN A 37 15.08 13.77 -8.31
N GLN A 38 14.34 14.86 -8.53
CA GLN A 38 12.90 14.91 -8.25
C GLN A 38 12.13 13.94 -9.14
N GLU A 39 12.45 13.85 -10.42
CA GLU A 39 11.82 12.90 -11.33
C GLU A 39 12.19 11.45 -11.00
N GLN A 40 13.43 11.19 -10.56
CA GLN A 40 13.84 9.86 -10.09
C GLN A 40 13.06 9.47 -8.84
N GLN A 41 12.98 10.35 -7.83
CA GLN A 41 12.21 10.11 -6.62
C GLN A 41 10.73 9.88 -6.94
N ALA A 42 10.12 10.71 -7.80
CA ALA A 42 8.74 10.52 -8.21
C ALA A 42 8.51 9.15 -8.86
N ARG A 43 9.41 8.73 -9.76
CA ARG A 43 9.37 7.40 -10.38
C ARG A 43 9.52 6.27 -9.37
N GLU A 44 10.44 6.40 -8.40
CA GLU A 44 10.63 5.41 -7.34
C GLU A 44 9.40 5.30 -6.43
N TYR A 45 8.79 6.43 -6.05
CA TYR A 45 7.55 6.44 -5.28
C TYR A 45 6.39 5.79 -6.04
N GLU A 46 6.22 6.11 -7.33
CA GLU A 46 5.20 5.48 -8.17
C GLU A 46 5.43 3.96 -8.29
N GLN A 47 6.68 3.52 -8.47
CA GLN A 47 7.03 2.10 -8.52
C GLN A 47 6.73 1.40 -7.20
N GLN A 48 7.14 1.97 -6.07
CA GLN A 48 6.87 1.41 -4.74
C GLN A 48 5.37 1.30 -4.47
N ALA A 49 4.59 2.32 -4.84
CA ALA A 49 3.14 2.28 -4.69
C ALA A 49 2.50 1.17 -5.54
N GLN A 50 2.98 0.97 -6.78
CA GLN A 50 2.52 -0.12 -7.64
C GLN A 50 2.90 -1.49 -7.09
N GLU A 51 4.12 -1.64 -6.57
CA GLU A 51 4.59 -2.88 -5.94
C GLU A 51 3.79 -3.23 -4.69
N GLN A 52 3.56 -2.25 -3.81
CA GLN A 52 2.75 -2.43 -2.62
C GLN A 52 1.32 -2.84 -2.98
N ARG A 53 0.73 -2.19 -3.99
CA ARG A 53 -0.61 -2.54 -4.47
C ARG A 53 -0.68 -3.95 -5.02
N ARG A 54 0.30 -4.36 -5.84
CA ARG A 54 0.40 -5.73 -6.36
C ARG A 54 0.56 -6.74 -5.23
N TYR A 55 1.41 -6.44 -4.25
CA TYR A 55 1.59 -7.27 -3.06
C TYR A 55 0.29 -7.49 -2.29
N LEU A 56 -0.52 -6.43 -2.09
CA LEU A 56 -1.82 -6.54 -1.43
C LEU A 56 -2.79 -7.43 -2.23
N ILE A 57 -2.89 -7.23 -3.55
CA ILE A 57 -3.76 -8.03 -4.42
C ILE A 57 -3.37 -9.51 -4.38
N ASP A 58 -2.08 -9.81 -4.56
CA ASP A 58 -1.57 -11.18 -4.54
C ASP A 58 -1.80 -11.83 -3.18
N SER A 59 -1.57 -11.09 -2.09
CA SER A 59 -1.79 -11.58 -0.74
C SER A 59 -3.27 -11.87 -0.47
N ILE A 60 -4.19 -11.01 -0.90
CA ILE A 60 -5.63 -11.24 -0.80
C ILE A 60 -6.00 -12.53 -1.52
N ARG A 61 -5.50 -12.75 -2.74
CA ARG A 61 -5.77 -13.96 -3.52
C ARG A 61 -5.23 -15.22 -2.86
N ILE A 62 -4.01 -15.16 -2.32
CA ILE A 62 -3.40 -16.28 -1.59
C ILE A 62 -4.24 -16.64 -0.36
N ILE A 63 -4.64 -15.65 0.44
CA ILE A 63 -5.45 -15.88 1.64
C ILE A 63 -6.83 -16.40 1.26
N ALA A 64 -7.49 -15.81 0.26
CA ALA A 64 -8.77 -16.29 -0.24
C ALA A 64 -8.67 -17.76 -0.69
N SER A 65 -7.61 -18.13 -1.42
CA SER A 65 -7.35 -19.52 -1.79
C SER A 65 -7.13 -20.43 -0.58
N ALA A 66 -6.38 -19.97 0.41
CA ALA A 66 -6.12 -20.74 1.63
C ALA A 66 -7.41 -21.00 2.42
N VAL A 67 -8.29 -20.00 2.58
CA VAL A 67 -9.60 -20.20 3.23
C VAL A 67 -10.46 -21.24 2.48
N LEU A 68 -10.36 -21.28 1.16
CA LEU A 68 -11.14 -22.19 0.34
C LEU A 68 -10.65 -23.64 0.38
N HIS A 69 -9.32 -23.84 0.46
CA HIS A 69 -8.69 -25.13 0.14
C HIS A 69 -7.70 -25.65 1.21
N ASP A 70 -7.26 -24.83 2.17
CA ASP A 70 -6.28 -25.21 3.20
C ASP A 70 -6.95 -25.33 4.57
N GLU A 71 -6.95 -26.55 5.12
CA GLU A 71 -7.51 -26.84 6.45
C GLU A 71 -6.79 -26.11 7.60
N LYS A 72 -5.55 -25.62 7.37
CA LYS A 72 -4.78 -24.88 8.38
C LYS A 72 -5.25 -23.44 8.55
N MET A 73 -5.94 -22.87 7.56
CA MET A 73 -6.44 -21.51 7.61
C MET A 73 -7.90 -21.50 8.08
N THR A 74 -8.16 -20.88 9.23
CA THR A 74 -9.54 -20.71 9.69
C THR A 74 -10.24 -19.61 8.90
N MET A 75 -11.56 -19.71 8.69
CA MET A 75 -12.35 -18.65 8.06
C MET A 75 -12.19 -17.32 8.79
N THR A 76 -12.20 -17.34 10.13
CA THR A 76 -12.04 -16.13 10.95
C THR A 76 -10.70 -15.47 10.68
N GLU A 77 -9.60 -16.23 10.73
CA GLU A 77 -8.26 -15.72 10.44
C GLU A 77 -8.17 -15.15 9.02
N GLY A 78 -8.74 -15.87 8.03
CA GLY A 78 -8.80 -15.43 6.65
C GLY A 78 -9.57 -14.11 6.49
N CYS A 79 -10.76 -14.02 7.07
CA CYS A 79 -11.57 -12.80 7.06
C CYS A 79 -10.83 -11.62 7.68
N ILE A 80 -10.17 -11.80 8.83
CA ILE A 80 -9.42 -10.73 9.49
C ILE A 80 -8.29 -10.22 8.58
N ARG A 81 -7.49 -11.13 8.01
CA ARG A 81 -6.36 -10.74 7.15
C ARG A 81 -6.83 -10.07 5.87
N VAL A 82 -7.86 -10.62 5.21
CA VAL A 82 -8.43 -10.04 4.00
C VAL A 82 -9.05 -8.68 4.30
N LYS A 83 -9.75 -8.52 5.44
CA LYS A 83 -10.33 -7.25 5.86
C LYS A 83 -9.28 -6.16 5.92
N VAL A 84 -8.18 -6.39 6.64
CA VAL A 84 -7.09 -5.42 6.78
C VAL A 84 -6.43 -5.08 5.44
N MET A 85 -6.29 -6.06 4.53
CA MET A 85 -5.74 -5.79 3.20
C MET A 85 -6.70 -4.96 2.35
N LEU A 86 -8.01 -5.22 2.44
CA LEU A 86 -9.04 -4.44 1.76
C LEU A 86 -9.14 -3.01 2.29
N ASP A 87 -8.96 -2.77 3.60
CA ASP A 87 -8.87 -1.42 4.16
C ASP A 87 -7.76 -0.57 3.51
N ASN A 88 -6.66 -1.22 3.08
CA ASN A 88 -5.52 -0.53 2.47
C ASN A 88 -5.58 -0.49 0.94
N LEU A 89 -6.40 -1.34 0.32
CA LEU A 89 -6.50 -1.46 -1.13
C LEU A 89 -7.79 -0.84 -1.70
N ALA A 90 -8.94 -1.18 -1.11
CA ALA A 90 -10.27 -0.83 -1.62
C ALA A 90 -11.32 -0.84 -0.49
N PRO A 91 -11.34 0.18 0.40
CA PRO A 91 -12.23 0.21 1.57
C PRO A 91 -13.72 0.12 1.24
N HIS A 92 -14.12 0.62 0.06
CA HIS A 92 -15.51 0.60 -0.39
C HIS A 92 -16.04 -0.83 -0.58
N LEU A 93 -15.18 -1.82 -0.78
CA LEU A 93 -15.59 -3.22 -0.94
C LEU A 93 -16.19 -3.80 0.34
N HIS A 94 -15.90 -3.25 1.53
CA HIS A 94 -16.56 -3.67 2.76
C HIS A 94 -18.08 -3.45 2.76
N GLN A 95 -18.56 -2.53 1.92
CA GLN A 95 -19.99 -2.25 1.77
C GLN A 95 -20.61 -2.96 0.56
N HIS A 96 -19.78 -3.58 -0.28
CA HIS A 96 -20.25 -4.32 -1.44
C HIS A 96 -20.92 -5.62 -1.00
N GLU A 97 -22.09 -5.94 -1.59
CA GLU A 97 -22.92 -7.08 -1.18
C GLU A 97 -22.13 -8.40 -1.11
N ASN A 98 -21.27 -8.64 -2.10
CA ASN A 98 -20.44 -9.86 -2.19
C ASN A 98 -19.36 -9.98 -1.11
N PHE A 99 -18.95 -8.88 -0.46
CA PHE A 99 -17.81 -8.87 0.47
C PHE A 99 -18.15 -8.38 1.88
N ALA A 100 -19.36 -7.84 2.10
CA ALA A 100 -19.81 -7.33 3.39
C ALA A 100 -19.79 -8.38 4.51
N VAL A 101 -19.87 -9.67 4.18
CA VAL A 101 -19.73 -10.77 5.15
C VAL A 101 -18.35 -10.79 5.83
N ILE A 102 -17.29 -10.36 5.12
CA ILE A 102 -15.93 -10.32 5.65
C ILE A 102 -15.84 -9.32 6.81
N GLU A 103 -16.39 -8.11 6.62
CA GLU A 103 -16.48 -7.09 7.67
C GLU A 103 -17.38 -7.58 8.82
N ARG A 104 -18.49 -8.24 8.53
CA ARG A 104 -19.39 -8.80 9.55
C ARG A 104 -18.68 -9.80 10.46
N VAL A 105 -17.95 -10.76 9.87
CA VAL A 105 -17.18 -11.76 10.63
C VAL A 105 -16.05 -11.09 11.41
N TYR A 106 -15.36 -10.12 10.81
CA TYR A 106 -14.32 -9.34 11.51
C TYR A 106 -14.88 -8.65 12.75
N ARG A 107 -16.01 -7.94 12.63
CA ARG A 107 -16.66 -7.26 13.77
C ARG A 107 -17.14 -8.22 14.84
N ALA A 108 -17.68 -9.36 14.44
CA ALA A 108 -18.12 -10.40 15.37
C ALA A 108 -16.94 -11.10 16.09
N THR A 109 -15.70 -10.88 15.67
CA THR A 109 -14.51 -11.50 16.26
C THR A 109 -13.49 -10.49 16.78
N GLU A 110 -13.83 -9.19 16.78
CA GLU A 110 -12.94 -8.09 17.18
C GLU A 110 -12.56 -8.16 18.67
N HIS A 111 -13.43 -8.70 19.52
CA HIS A 111 -13.18 -8.89 20.96
C HIS A 111 -12.34 -10.13 21.27
N ILE A 112 -12.14 -11.04 20.31
CA ILE A 112 -11.39 -12.27 20.54
C ILE A 112 -9.89 -11.94 20.60
N PRO A 113 -9.19 -12.31 21.68
CA PRO A 113 -7.76 -12.01 21.81
C PRO A 113 -6.91 -12.69 20.73
N PHE A 114 -5.82 -12.05 20.31
CA PHE A 114 -4.88 -12.59 19.31
C PHE A 114 -3.47 -12.73 19.88
N LEU A 115 -2.60 -13.46 19.18
CA LEU A 115 -1.16 -13.58 19.47
C LEU A 115 -0.84 -13.94 20.94
N GLU A 116 -0.14 -13.06 21.67
CA GLU A 116 0.28 -13.30 23.06
C GLU A 116 -0.89 -13.31 24.03
N ASP A 117 -1.89 -12.46 23.81
CA ASP A 117 -3.10 -12.43 24.65
C ASP A 117 -3.88 -13.73 24.52
N TRP A 118 -3.96 -14.27 23.29
CA TRP A 118 -4.53 -15.61 23.08
C TRP A 118 -3.75 -16.68 23.84
N LYS A 119 -2.41 -16.63 23.85
CA LYS A 119 -1.59 -17.61 24.57
C LYS A 119 -1.84 -17.55 26.08
N ALA A 120 -2.02 -16.34 26.63
CA ALA A 120 -2.26 -16.09 28.05
C ALA A 120 -3.62 -16.60 28.54
N LEU A 121 -4.60 -16.80 27.65
CA LEU A 121 -5.91 -17.34 28.02
C LEU A 121 -5.82 -18.75 28.61
N SER A 122 -6.66 -18.99 29.63
CA SER A 122 -6.90 -20.31 30.18
C SER A 122 -7.53 -21.24 29.13
N ARG A 123 -7.47 -22.55 29.38
CA ARG A 123 -8.11 -23.55 28.51
C ARG A 123 -9.62 -23.37 28.40
N ALA A 124 -10.27 -22.89 29.47
CA ALA A 124 -11.70 -22.64 29.48
C ALA A 124 -12.07 -21.46 28.57
N GLU A 125 -11.35 -20.34 28.70
CA GLU A 125 -11.57 -19.15 27.86
C GLU A 125 -11.33 -19.44 26.38
N LYS A 126 -10.23 -20.12 26.03
CA LYS A 126 -9.95 -20.55 24.65
C LYS A 126 -11.10 -21.35 24.07
N ARG A 127 -11.67 -22.25 24.87
CA ARG A 127 -12.77 -23.13 24.43
C ARG A 127 -14.07 -22.36 24.20
N GLU A 128 -14.36 -21.34 25.00
CA GLU A 128 -15.52 -20.47 24.76
C GLU A 128 -15.36 -19.67 23.46
N TYR A 129 -14.20 -19.06 23.22
CA TYR A 129 -13.93 -18.36 21.96
C TYR A 129 -13.94 -19.30 20.74
N GLN A 130 -13.38 -20.50 20.86
CA GLN A 130 -13.44 -21.49 19.79
C GLN A 130 -14.88 -21.91 19.46
N LYS A 131 -15.74 -22.00 20.47
CA LYS A 131 -17.16 -22.30 20.29
C LYS A 131 -17.87 -21.15 19.56
N GLU A 132 -17.57 -19.91 19.92
CA GLU A 132 -18.06 -18.71 19.23
C GLU A 132 -17.62 -18.68 17.76
N MET A 133 -16.33 -18.87 17.49
CA MET A 133 -15.79 -18.93 16.13
C MET A 133 -16.43 -20.07 15.31
N ALA A 134 -16.64 -21.24 15.91
CA ALA A 134 -17.32 -22.36 15.26
C ALA A 134 -18.81 -22.08 14.98
N GLN A 135 -19.46 -21.26 15.79
CA GLN A 135 -20.83 -20.82 15.52
C GLN A 135 -20.86 -19.83 14.35
N LEU A 136 -19.95 -18.86 14.31
CA LEU A 136 -19.80 -17.94 13.19
C LEU A 136 -19.49 -18.67 11.88
N GLU A 137 -18.64 -19.70 11.91
CA GLU A 137 -18.37 -20.56 10.76
C GLU A 137 -19.66 -21.19 10.22
N LYS A 138 -20.53 -21.69 11.10
CA LYS A 138 -21.81 -22.28 10.69
C LYS A 138 -22.77 -21.26 10.09
N GLU A 139 -22.78 -20.04 10.63
CA GLU A 139 -23.70 -18.98 10.21
C GLU A 139 -23.26 -18.30 8.90
N HIS A 140 -21.95 -18.12 8.72
CA HIS A 140 -21.40 -17.31 7.64
C HIS A 140 -20.45 -18.05 6.69
N GLY A 141 -20.10 -19.31 6.96
CA GLY A 141 -19.11 -20.08 6.19
C GLY A 141 -19.37 -20.12 4.69
N GLU A 142 -20.60 -20.41 4.26
CA GLU A 142 -20.96 -20.43 2.83
C GLU A 142 -20.89 -19.03 2.18
N GLN A 143 -21.29 -17.99 2.92
CA GLN A 143 -21.20 -16.61 2.45
C GLN A 143 -19.74 -16.18 2.31
N VAL A 144 -18.89 -16.54 3.28
CA VAL A 144 -17.45 -16.26 3.22
C VAL A 144 -16.79 -17.05 2.10
N ARG A 145 -17.09 -18.34 1.93
CA ARG A 145 -16.60 -19.16 0.81
C ARG A 145 -16.95 -18.51 -0.53
N THR A 146 -18.18 -18.04 -0.68
CA THR A 146 -18.63 -17.30 -1.86
C THR A 146 -17.82 -16.00 -2.05
N ALA A 147 -17.69 -15.19 -0.99
CA ALA A 147 -16.90 -13.96 -1.02
C ALA A 147 -15.44 -14.20 -1.42
N MET A 148 -14.79 -15.22 -0.84
CA MET A 148 -13.40 -15.59 -1.16
C MET A 148 -13.28 -16.07 -2.60
N THR A 149 -14.27 -16.80 -3.11
CA THR A 149 -14.32 -17.24 -4.51
C THR A 149 -14.48 -16.04 -5.45
N GLU A 150 -15.34 -15.08 -5.11
CA GLU A 150 -15.48 -13.82 -5.85
C GLU A 150 -14.17 -13.01 -5.83
N LEU A 151 -13.49 -12.90 -4.69
CA LEU A 151 -12.21 -12.18 -4.57
C LEU A 151 -11.11 -12.72 -5.50
N GLN A 152 -11.11 -14.03 -5.80
CA GLN A 152 -10.14 -14.61 -6.73
C GLN A 152 -10.30 -14.10 -8.17
N ARG A 153 -11.52 -13.78 -8.58
CA ARG A 153 -11.88 -13.36 -9.95
C ARG A 153 -12.22 -11.87 -10.06
N TYR A 154 -12.40 -11.18 -8.94
CA TYR A 154 -12.72 -9.76 -8.92
C TYR A 154 -11.53 -8.93 -9.44
N PRO A 155 -11.75 -7.93 -10.32
CA PRO A 155 -10.68 -7.22 -11.01
C PRO A 155 -10.04 -6.14 -10.11
N LEU A 156 -9.43 -6.55 -9.01
CA LEU A 156 -8.77 -5.68 -8.02
C LEU A 156 -7.69 -4.78 -8.65
N GLU A 157 -7.05 -5.21 -9.74
CA GLU A 157 -6.04 -4.45 -10.46
C GLU A 157 -6.61 -3.18 -11.12
N GLN A 158 -7.89 -3.18 -11.49
CA GLN A 158 -8.52 -2.10 -12.26
C GLN A 158 -9.08 -0.97 -11.38
N MET A 159 -9.08 -1.12 -10.06
CA MET A 159 -9.61 -0.10 -9.13
C MET A 159 -8.65 1.07 -8.95
N GLN A 160 -8.98 2.23 -9.52
CA GLN A 160 -8.28 3.50 -9.29
C GLN A 160 -9.05 4.39 -8.31
#